data_AF-A0A1Q3HNM5-F1
#
_entry.id   AF-A0A1Q3HNM5-F1
#
_cell.length_a   1.000
_cell.length_b   1.000
_cell.length_c   1.000
_cell.angle_alpha   90.00
_cell.angle_beta   90.00
_cell.angle_gamma   90.00
#
_symmetry.space_group_name_H-M   'P 1'
#
loop_
_entity.id
_entity.type
_entity.pdbx_description
1 polymer ?
#
loop_
_entity_poly.entity_id
_entity_poly.type
_entity_poly.pdbx_seq_one_letter_code
_entity_poly.pdbx_strand_id
1 'polypeptide(L)'
;MSRAGQVFEKAVQAAEVLQGFIHVTRFLDEAQKGVVEGVLKECVQAANKQVDEELFGKDRTLPDSECEKEPTVKDKLAPSWARHLGKLKHAVAFECIQRRLAEKFPDNFAVEPRYRKDELTNEVLLTDRRTGSLRPDIVIHFTRNATRIQCIYDLKFPCGYAVGNPWNAEAVRQMKSYESLGGQCKPALVTPQFGVDRR
;
A
#
# COMPACT_ATOMS: atom_id res chain seq x y z
N MET A 1 -0.14 -82.47 -14.72
CA MET A 1 0.37 -81.86 -15.96
C MET A 1 -0.76 -81.06 -16.61
N SER A 2 -0.43 -79.88 -17.16
CA SER A 2 -1.26 -78.88 -17.87
C SER A 2 -2.25 -78.07 -17.02
N ARG A 3 -2.17 -76.74 -16.78
CA ARG A 3 -1.70 -75.49 -17.45
C ARG A 3 -2.87 -74.68 -18.06
N ALA A 4 -2.93 -73.39 -17.67
CA ALA A 4 -3.71 -72.26 -18.21
C ALA A 4 -5.23 -72.23 -17.85
N GLY A 5 -5.87 -71.10 -17.53
CA GLY A 5 -5.47 -69.69 -17.51
C GLY A 5 -6.68 -68.80 -17.14
N GLN A 6 -6.41 -67.50 -17.04
CA GLN A 6 -7.35 -66.36 -16.92
C GLN A 6 -7.89 -65.97 -15.54
N VAL A 7 -6.99 -65.26 -14.84
CA VAL A 7 -7.19 -64.01 -14.10
C VAL A 7 -8.25 -63.09 -14.73
N PHE A 8 -9.21 -62.61 -13.92
CA PHE A 8 -9.86 -61.31 -14.11
C PHE A 8 -10.01 -60.64 -12.74
N GLU A 9 -8.91 -60.04 -12.32
CA GLU A 9 -8.84 -59.14 -11.17
C GLU A 9 -9.49 -57.82 -11.59
N LYS A 10 -10.56 -57.42 -10.88
CA LYS A 10 -11.21 -56.12 -11.09
C LYS A 10 -10.28 -55.02 -10.57
N ALA A 11 -9.55 -54.38 -11.47
CA ALA A 11 -8.82 -53.16 -11.17
C ALA A 11 -9.81 -52.04 -10.83
N VAL A 12 -9.96 -51.73 -9.55
CA VAL A 12 -10.57 -50.48 -9.10
C VAL A 12 -9.53 -49.38 -9.32
N GLN A 13 -9.73 -48.56 -10.34
CA GLN A 13 -8.96 -47.33 -10.51
C GLN A 13 -9.33 -46.38 -9.36
N ALA A 14 -8.45 -46.28 -8.37
CA ALA A 14 -8.46 -45.16 -7.43
C ALA A 14 -7.99 -43.92 -8.20
N ALA A 15 -8.93 -43.07 -8.59
CA ALA A 15 -8.60 -41.72 -8.99
C ALA A 15 -8.15 -40.96 -7.74
N GLU A 16 -6.85 -40.71 -7.61
CA GLU A 16 -6.34 -39.78 -6.62
C GLU A 16 -6.89 -38.40 -6.95
N VAL A 17 -7.91 -37.98 -6.20
CA VAL A 17 -8.30 -36.58 -6.13
C VAL A 17 -7.13 -35.86 -5.47
N LEU A 18 -6.29 -35.20 -6.27
CA LEU A 18 -5.38 -34.17 -5.80
C LEU A 18 -6.26 -33.05 -5.21
N GLN A 19 -6.59 -33.16 -3.92
CA GLN A 19 -6.98 -32.01 -3.15
C GLN A 19 -5.77 -31.09 -3.13
N GLY A 20 -5.80 -30.08 -4.01
CA GLY A 20 -4.89 -28.97 -3.93
C GLY A 20 -5.04 -28.34 -2.56
N PHE A 21 -4.11 -28.64 -1.66
CA PHE A 21 -3.87 -27.80 -0.51
C PHE A 21 -3.43 -26.45 -1.06
N ILE A 22 -4.39 -25.52 -1.17
CA ILE A 22 -4.04 -24.11 -1.21
C ILE A 22 -3.37 -23.88 0.13
N HIS A 23 -2.04 -23.87 0.15
CA HIS A 23 -1.32 -23.16 1.19
C HIS A 23 -1.81 -21.72 1.07
N VAL A 24 -2.82 -21.36 1.87
CA VAL A 24 -3.16 -19.96 2.10
C VAL A 24 -1.96 -19.44 2.88
N THR A 25 -0.95 -18.96 2.14
CA THR A 25 0.19 -18.30 2.72
C THR A 25 -0.37 -17.22 3.61
N ARG A 26 0.00 -17.24 4.90
CA ARG A 26 -0.51 -16.27 5.88
C ARG A 26 -0.02 -14.85 5.58
N PHE A 27 0.74 -14.64 4.52
CA PHE A 27 1.44 -13.42 4.16
C PHE A 27 1.63 -13.37 2.63
N LEU A 28 2.05 -12.22 2.12
CA LEU A 28 2.27 -12.03 0.68
C LEU A 28 3.71 -12.39 0.35
N ASP A 29 3.93 -13.21 -0.67
CA ASP A 29 5.28 -13.47 -1.19
C ASP A 29 5.83 -12.26 -1.98
N GLU A 30 7.07 -12.36 -2.46
CA GLU A 30 7.71 -11.27 -3.20
C GLU A 30 7.00 -10.92 -4.52
N ALA A 31 6.43 -11.90 -5.23
CA ALA A 31 5.70 -11.64 -6.45
C ALA A 31 4.39 -10.88 -6.15
N GLN A 32 3.68 -11.29 -5.11
CA GLN A 32 2.47 -10.62 -4.63
C GLN A 32 2.76 -9.21 -4.11
N LYS A 33 3.87 -9.00 -3.40
CA LYS A 33 4.35 -7.66 -3.02
C LYS A 33 4.64 -6.80 -4.25
N GLY A 34 5.25 -7.35 -5.29
CA GLY A 34 5.43 -6.68 -6.58
C GLY A 34 4.11 -6.24 -7.22
N VAL A 35 3.06 -7.07 -7.15
CA VAL A 35 1.71 -6.70 -7.60
C VAL A 35 1.15 -5.53 -6.78
N VAL A 36 1.30 -5.56 -5.45
CA VAL A 36 0.89 -4.45 -4.58
C VAL A 36 1.60 -3.17 -5.00
N GLU A 37 2.92 -3.19 -5.13
CA GLU A 37 3.71 -2.01 -5.51
C GLU A 37 3.31 -1.45 -6.88
N GLY A 38 3.00 -2.32 -7.84
CA GLY A 38 2.43 -1.92 -9.13
C GLY A 38 1.10 -1.17 -8.97
N VAL A 39 0.19 -1.70 -8.16
CA VAL A 39 -1.10 -1.05 -7.87
C VAL A 39 -0.89 0.31 -7.18
N LEU A 40 0.00 0.39 -6.18
CA LEU A 40 0.29 1.63 -5.47
C LEU A 40 0.82 2.70 -6.43
N LYS A 41 1.81 2.35 -7.26
CA LYS A 41 2.39 3.24 -8.27
C LYS A 41 1.31 3.78 -9.22
N GLU A 42 0.51 2.89 -9.80
CA GLU A 42 -0.52 3.27 -10.77
C GLU A 42 -1.60 4.16 -10.14
N CYS A 43 -2.05 3.85 -8.92
CA CYS A 43 -3.05 4.65 -8.22
C CYS A 43 -2.53 6.04 -7.84
N VAL A 44 -1.28 6.14 -7.39
CA VAL A 44 -0.64 7.42 -7.07
C VAL A 44 -0.45 8.26 -8.33
N GLN A 45 -0.04 7.67 -9.44
CA GLN A 45 0.09 8.37 -10.73
C GLN A 45 -1.26 8.87 -11.25
N ALA A 46 -2.28 8.00 -11.22
CA ALA A 46 -3.63 8.35 -11.65
C ALA A 46 -4.23 9.47 -10.78
N ALA A 47 -4.11 9.36 -9.45
CA ALA A 47 -4.61 10.38 -8.52
C ALA A 47 -3.93 11.74 -8.74
N ASN A 48 -2.61 11.74 -8.96
CA ASN A 48 -1.89 12.98 -9.25
C ASN A 48 -2.43 13.65 -10.52
N LYS A 49 -2.55 12.88 -11.60
CA LYS A 49 -3.05 13.38 -12.88
C LYS A 49 -4.50 13.86 -12.78
N GLN A 50 -5.38 13.04 -12.22
CA GLN A 50 -6.81 13.34 -12.13
C GLN A 50 -7.06 14.65 -11.37
N VAL A 51 -6.49 14.81 -10.18
CA VAL A 51 -6.69 16.03 -9.37
C VAL A 51 -6.14 17.27 -10.07
N ASP A 52 -4.97 17.15 -10.70
CA ASP A 52 -4.38 18.28 -11.43
C ASP A 52 -5.24 18.68 -12.64
N GLU A 53 -5.73 17.71 -13.41
CA GLU A 53 -6.60 17.96 -14.56
C GLU A 53 -7.97 18.54 -14.17
N GLU A 54 -8.56 18.07 -13.08
CA GLU A 54 -9.84 18.57 -12.57
C GLU A 54 -9.76 20.03 -12.11
N LEU A 55 -8.64 20.45 -11.51
CA LEU A 55 -8.47 21.79 -10.97
C LEU A 55 -7.89 22.80 -11.96
N PHE A 56 -6.95 22.37 -12.80
CA PHE A 56 -6.14 23.27 -13.63
C PHE A 56 -6.39 23.08 -15.13
N GLY A 57 -7.10 22.01 -15.51
CA GLY A 57 -7.34 21.63 -16.90
C GLY A 57 -6.35 20.59 -17.41
N LYS A 58 -6.68 19.99 -18.56
CA LYS A 58 -5.93 18.89 -19.16
C LYS A 58 -4.43 19.18 -19.27
N ASP A 59 -3.60 18.23 -18.83
CA ASP A 59 -2.13 18.30 -18.85
C ASP A 59 -1.53 19.56 -18.16
N ARG A 60 -2.29 20.21 -17.28
CA ARG A 60 -1.82 21.36 -16.48
C ARG A 60 -1.65 20.95 -15.03
N THR A 61 -0.63 21.51 -14.39
CA THR A 61 -0.41 21.40 -12.94
C THR A 61 -0.06 22.77 -12.38
N LEU A 62 -0.10 22.90 -11.07
CA LEU A 62 0.18 24.16 -10.39
C LEU A 62 1.70 24.48 -10.47
N PRO A 63 2.13 25.71 -10.79
CA PRO A 63 3.55 26.06 -10.72
C PRO A 63 4.11 25.99 -9.29
N ASP A 64 5.39 25.62 -9.16
CA ASP A 64 6.07 25.53 -7.85
C ASP A 64 5.98 26.84 -7.03
N SER A 65 5.99 27.99 -7.72
CA SER A 65 5.86 29.32 -7.10
C SER A 65 4.53 29.55 -6.38
N GLU A 66 3.51 28.75 -6.68
CA GLU A 66 2.17 28.88 -6.08
C GLU A 66 1.95 27.90 -4.91
N CYS A 67 2.84 26.91 -4.72
CA CYS A 67 2.62 25.81 -3.78
C CYS A 67 2.42 26.26 -2.32
N GLU A 68 3.10 27.31 -1.89
CA GLU A 68 2.97 27.86 -0.52
C GLU A 68 1.85 28.90 -0.39
N LYS A 69 1.22 29.30 -1.49
CA LYS A 69 0.13 30.27 -1.46
C LYS A 69 -1.19 29.62 -1.06
N GLU A 70 -2.12 30.45 -0.61
CA GLU A 70 -3.46 30.01 -0.23
C GLU A 70 -4.27 29.51 -1.43
N PRO A 71 -4.98 28.37 -1.32
CA PRO A 71 -5.83 27.87 -2.39
C PRO A 71 -6.97 28.84 -2.73
N THR A 72 -7.13 29.15 -4.01
CA THR A 72 -8.20 30.03 -4.52
C THR A 72 -9.48 29.28 -4.88
N VAL A 73 -9.77 28.19 -4.16
CA VAL A 73 -10.98 27.38 -4.32
C VAL A 73 -11.96 27.63 -3.18
N LYS A 74 -13.26 27.41 -3.43
CA LYS A 74 -14.32 27.63 -2.44
C LYS A 74 -14.14 26.75 -1.20
N ASP A 75 -13.91 25.46 -1.41
CA ASP A 75 -13.82 24.45 -0.33
C ASP A 75 -12.35 24.07 -0.07
N LYS A 76 -11.57 25.02 0.45
CA LYS A 76 -10.15 24.80 0.78
C LYS A 76 -10.00 23.81 1.94
N LEU A 77 -9.18 22.77 1.72
CA LEU A 77 -8.92 21.73 2.74
C LEU A 77 -7.69 22.03 3.61
N ALA A 78 -6.85 22.99 3.21
CA ALA A 78 -5.63 23.34 3.92
C ALA A 78 -5.18 24.78 3.60
N PRO A 79 -4.29 25.39 4.40
CA PRO A 79 -3.85 26.77 4.23
C PRO A 79 -2.97 27.04 3.01
N SER A 80 -2.32 26.02 2.43
CA SER A 80 -1.47 26.16 1.24
C SER A 80 -1.88 25.18 0.15
N TRP A 81 -1.61 25.54 -1.12
CA TRP A 81 -1.85 24.69 -2.27
C TRP A 81 -1.17 23.33 -2.15
N ALA A 82 0.08 23.27 -1.66
CA ALA A 82 0.80 22.01 -1.49
C ALA A 82 0.05 21.04 -0.57
N ARG A 83 -0.45 21.53 0.57
CA ARG A 83 -1.21 20.72 1.52
C ARG A 83 -2.62 20.39 1.02
N HIS A 84 -3.25 21.31 0.31
CA HIS A 84 -4.59 21.12 -0.25
C HIS A 84 -4.58 20.04 -1.34
N LEU A 85 -3.67 20.16 -2.31
CA LEU A 85 -3.47 19.17 -3.37
C LEU A 85 -3.06 17.81 -2.78
N GLY A 86 -2.16 17.80 -1.80
CA GLY A 86 -1.80 16.57 -1.08
C GLY A 86 -3.03 15.84 -0.55
N LYS A 87 -3.92 16.53 0.18
CA LYS A 87 -5.14 15.93 0.72
C LYS A 87 -6.07 15.36 -0.36
N LEU A 88 -6.29 16.09 -1.45
CA LEU A 88 -7.14 15.63 -2.55
C LEU A 88 -6.53 14.39 -3.23
N LYS A 89 -5.24 14.43 -3.54
CA LYS A 89 -4.53 13.33 -4.21
C LYS A 89 -4.45 12.08 -3.33
N HIS A 90 -4.26 12.22 -2.02
CA HIS A 90 -4.37 11.09 -1.08
C HIS A 90 -5.77 10.47 -1.12
N ALA A 91 -6.83 11.27 -1.05
CA ALA A 91 -8.20 10.75 -1.05
C ALA A 91 -8.50 9.92 -2.32
N VAL A 92 -8.15 10.44 -3.50
CA VAL A 92 -8.32 9.73 -4.77
C VAL A 92 -7.45 8.47 -4.84
N ALA A 93 -6.19 8.55 -4.38
CA ALA A 93 -5.29 7.40 -4.36
C ALA A 93 -5.80 6.30 -3.43
N PHE A 94 -6.29 6.64 -2.24
CA PHE A 94 -6.83 5.67 -1.27
C PHE A 94 -8.04 4.94 -1.82
N GLU A 95 -8.96 5.63 -2.49
CA GLU A 95 -10.10 4.97 -3.13
C GLU A 95 -9.65 3.96 -4.20
N CYS A 96 -8.72 4.37 -5.06
CA CYS A 96 -8.13 3.48 -6.07
C CYS A 96 -7.45 2.26 -5.45
N ILE A 97 -6.62 2.47 -4.43
CA ILE A 97 -5.86 1.41 -3.75
C ILE A 97 -6.81 0.46 -3.04
N GLN A 98 -7.78 0.99 -2.28
CA GLN A 98 -8.77 0.19 -1.56
C GLN A 98 -9.52 -0.73 -2.50
N ARG A 99 -10.04 -0.19 -3.61
CA ARG A 99 -10.77 -0.98 -4.60
C ARG A 99 -9.91 -2.09 -5.20
N ARG A 100 -8.72 -1.75 -5.69
CA ARG A 100 -7.87 -2.70 -6.43
C ARG A 100 -7.18 -3.73 -5.55
N LEU A 101 -6.78 -3.36 -4.33
CA LEU A 101 -6.19 -4.31 -3.39
C LEU A 101 -7.26 -5.19 -2.73
N ALA A 102 -8.48 -4.69 -2.49
CA ALA A 102 -9.57 -5.53 -1.96
C ALA A 102 -9.95 -6.67 -2.93
N GLU A 103 -9.85 -6.45 -4.24
CA GLU A 103 -10.09 -7.49 -5.25
C GLU A 103 -9.03 -8.61 -5.22
N LYS A 104 -7.78 -8.29 -4.87
CA LYS A 104 -6.63 -9.22 -5.00
C LYS A 104 -6.16 -9.80 -3.66
N PHE A 105 -6.20 -8.99 -2.62
CA PHE A 105 -5.60 -9.24 -1.31
C PHE A 105 -6.49 -8.72 -0.17
N PRO A 106 -7.79 -9.09 -0.12
CA PRO A 106 -8.78 -8.47 0.78
C PRO A 106 -8.42 -8.49 2.27
N ASP A 107 -7.61 -9.46 2.68
CA ASP A 107 -7.27 -9.70 4.09
C ASP A 107 -5.83 -9.30 4.46
N ASN A 108 -5.07 -8.66 3.56
CA ASN A 108 -3.62 -8.47 3.72
C ASN A 108 -3.16 -7.02 3.70
N PHE A 109 -4.08 -6.05 3.68
CA PHE A 109 -3.71 -4.64 3.71
C PHE A 109 -4.65 -3.80 4.58
N ALA A 110 -4.11 -2.67 5.05
CA ALA A 110 -4.88 -1.64 5.72
C ALA A 110 -4.53 -0.27 5.11
N VAL A 111 -5.55 0.57 4.96
CA VAL A 111 -5.43 1.97 4.52
C VAL A 111 -5.52 2.88 5.74
N GLU A 112 -4.54 3.77 5.87
CA GLU A 112 -4.32 4.70 6.98
C GLU A 112 -4.46 4.08 8.40
N PRO A 113 -3.93 2.87 8.67
CA PRO A 113 -3.99 2.29 10.00
C PRO A 113 -3.20 3.15 10.99
N ARG A 114 -3.59 3.08 12.26
CA ARG A 114 -2.94 3.84 13.32
C ARG A 114 -2.37 2.89 14.37
N TYR A 115 -1.07 3.02 14.60
CA TYR A 115 -0.31 2.17 15.51
C TYR A 115 0.26 2.94 16.69
N ARG A 116 0.42 2.24 17.80
CA ARG A 116 1.32 2.59 18.88
C ARG A 116 2.18 1.38 19.23
N LYS A 117 3.29 1.63 19.92
CA LYS A 117 3.98 0.57 20.64
C LYS A 117 3.51 0.53 22.08
N ASP A 118 3.34 -0.67 22.60
CA ASP A 118 3.15 -0.85 24.02
C ASP A 118 4.45 -0.52 24.76
N GLU A 119 4.37 0.24 25.85
CA GLU A 119 5.55 0.69 26.59
C GLU A 119 6.21 -0.44 27.39
N LEU A 120 5.45 -1.47 27.77
CA LEU A 120 5.93 -2.59 28.56
C LEU A 120 6.41 -3.74 27.67
N THR A 121 5.62 -4.10 26.65
CA THR A 121 5.90 -5.27 25.80
C THR A 121 6.63 -4.90 24.51
N ASN A 122 6.69 -3.62 24.15
CA ASN A 122 7.19 -3.13 22.85
C ASN A 122 6.42 -3.71 21.64
N GLU A 123 5.25 -4.31 21.88
CA GLU A 123 4.39 -4.86 20.83
C GLU A 123 3.69 -3.75 20.05
N VAL A 124 3.46 -3.99 18.77
CA VAL A 124 2.69 -3.09 17.91
C VAL A 124 1.20 -3.32 18.14
N LEU A 125 0.49 -2.26 18.48
CA LEU A 125 -0.95 -2.28 18.74
C LEU A 125 -1.67 -1.28 17.84
N LEU A 126 -2.88 -1.64 17.40
CA LEU A 126 -3.80 -0.68 16.79
C LEU A 126 -4.33 0.29 17.85
N THR A 127 -4.59 1.53 17.46
CA THR A 127 -5.12 2.54 18.38
C THR A 127 -5.86 3.64 17.65
N ASP A 128 -6.86 4.24 18.30
CA ASP A 128 -7.52 5.47 17.84
C ASP A 128 -6.87 6.75 18.41
N ARG A 129 -5.91 6.60 19.34
CA ARG A 129 -5.22 7.73 19.96
C ARG A 129 -4.37 8.47 18.93
N ARG A 130 -4.66 9.75 18.66
CA ARG A 130 -3.88 10.55 17.70
C ARG A 130 -2.48 10.87 18.21
N THR A 131 -2.37 11.41 19.41
CA THR A 131 -1.09 11.87 19.98
C THR A 131 -0.15 10.71 20.23
N GLY A 132 1.06 10.78 19.67
CA GLY A 132 2.11 9.77 19.85
C GLY A 132 1.90 8.49 19.03
N SER A 133 0.89 8.44 18.17
CA SER A 133 0.68 7.32 17.24
C SER A 133 1.40 7.53 15.90
N LEU A 134 1.66 6.41 15.22
CA LEU A 134 2.18 6.38 13.86
C LEU A 134 1.04 6.00 12.91
N ARG A 135 0.91 6.73 11.81
CA ARG A 135 -0.17 6.54 10.83
C ARG A 135 0.41 6.45 9.41
N PRO A 136 1.03 5.31 9.05
CA PRO A 136 1.40 5.07 7.66
C PRO A 136 0.16 5.06 6.76
N ASP A 137 0.35 5.37 5.49
CA ASP A 137 -0.76 5.42 4.54
C ASP A 137 -1.23 4.04 4.14
N ILE A 138 -0.31 3.12 3.84
CA ILE A 138 -0.65 1.75 3.47
C ILE A 138 0.26 0.79 4.21
N VAL A 139 -0.34 -0.25 4.78
CA VAL A 139 0.40 -1.34 5.40
C VAL A 139 -0.04 -2.65 4.80
N ILE A 140 0.93 -3.44 4.34
CA ILE A 140 0.75 -4.85 4.02
C ILE A 140 1.06 -5.65 5.27
N HIS A 141 0.17 -6.55 5.62
CA HIS A 141 0.23 -7.32 6.86
C HIS A 141 -0.11 -8.78 6.64
N PHE A 142 0.13 -9.61 7.65
CA PHE A 142 -0.28 -11.01 7.62
C PHE A 142 -1.81 -11.10 7.57
N THR A 143 -2.33 -12.15 6.95
CA THR A 143 -3.76 -12.38 6.71
C THR A 143 -4.58 -12.15 7.98
N ARG A 144 -5.47 -11.15 7.93
CA ARG A 144 -6.37 -10.72 9.02
C ARG A 144 -5.65 -10.35 10.32
N ASN A 145 -4.40 -9.90 10.25
CA ASN A 145 -3.62 -9.47 11.40
C ASN A 145 -2.79 -8.22 11.07
N ALA A 146 -3.38 -7.04 11.25
CA ALA A 146 -2.78 -5.75 10.93
C ALA A 146 -1.58 -5.37 11.82
N THR A 147 -1.42 -5.98 13.00
CA THR A 147 -0.25 -5.72 13.87
C THR A 147 0.98 -6.55 13.47
N ARG A 148 0.80 -7.59 12.65
CA ARG A 148 1.89 -8.33 12.01
C ARG A 148 2.21 -7.72 10.66
N ILE A 149 2.99 -6.67 10.68
CA ILE A 149 3.38 -5.89 9.51
C ILE A 149 4.35 -6.68 8.62
N GLN A 150 4.15 -6.62 7.30
CA GLN A 150 5.12 -7.05 6.28
C GLN A 150 5.83 -5.84 5.67
N CYS A 151 5.08 -4.87 5.16
CA CYS A 151 5.65 -3.72 4.45
C CYS A 151 4.83 -2.45 4.72
N ILE A 152 5.51 -1.32 4.79
CA ILE A 152 4.91 -0.01 5.08
C ILE A 152 5.18 0.92 3.90
N TYR A 153 4.14 1.62 3.46
CA TYR A 153 4.20 2.60 2.38
C TYR A 153 3.57 3.92 2.81
N ASP A 154 4.19 5.03 2.40
CA ASP A 154 3.68 6.39 2.61
C ASP A 154 3.66 7.09 1.25
N LEU A 155 2.50 7.59 0.86
CA LEU A 155 2.30 8.24 -0.43
C LEU A 155 2.77 9.69 -0.31
N LYS A 156 3.55 10.17 -1.28
CA LYS A 156 3.97 11.58 -1.34
C LYS A 156 3.60 12.16 -2.69
N PHE A 157 2.89 13.28 -2.62
CA PHE A 157 2.49 14.08 -3.78
C PHE A 157 3.22 15.42 -3.74
N PRO A 158 4.37 15.57 -4.44
CA PRO A 158 5.01 16.86 -4.55
C PRO A 158 4.07 17.86 -5.23
N CYS A 159 4.13 19.11 -4.79
CA CYS A 159 3.39 20.18 -5.41
C CYS A 159 4.20 20.76 -6.57
N GLY A 160 3.53 20.90 -7.71
CA GLY A 160 4.04 21.48 -8.94
C GLY A 160 4.96 20.60 -9.77
N TYR A 161 5.78 21.27 -10.59
CA TYR A 161 6.65 20.65 -11.59
C TYR A 161 7.92 20.07 -10.98
N ALA A 162 8.29 20.47 -9.76
CA ALA A 162 9.48 19.98 -9.10
C ALA A 162 9.42 18.45 -8.93
N VAL A 163 10.16 17.76 -9.81
CA VAL A 163 10.61 16.37 -9.63
C VAL A 163 11.73 16.38 -8.57
N GLY A 164 11.39 16.85 -7.37
CA GLY A 164 12.32 16.97 -6.26
C GLY A 164 12.59 15.62 -5.61
N ASN A 165 13.68 15.54 -4.84
CA ASN A 165 13.95 14.41 -3.97
C ASN A 165 12.80 14.25 -2.96
N PRO A 166 12.02 13.14 -2.98
CA PRO A 166 10.90 12.96 -2.05
C PRO A 166 11.38 12.70 -0.62
N TRP A 167 12.67 12.39 -0.44
CA TRP A 167 13.32 12.19 0.84
C TRP A 167 13.87 13.50 1.41
N ASN A 168 12.97 14.42 1.73
CA ASN A 168 13.31 15.57 2.55
C ASN A 168 13.52 15.13 4.02
N ALA A 169 14.02 16.04 4.86
CA ALA A 169 14.33 15.72 6.25
C ALA A 169 13.13 15.23 7.06
N GLU A 170 11.91 15.69 6.73
CA GLU A 170 10.68 15.23 7.36
C GLU A 170 10.35 13.79 6.96
N ALA A 171 10.38 13.47 5.66
CA ALA A 171 10.15 12.13 5.16
C ALA A 171 11.16 11.12 5.73
N VAL A 172 12.44 11.49 5.84
CA VAL A 172 13.46 10.65 6.48
C VAL A 172 13.12 10.37 7.95
N ARG A 173 12.74 11.40 8.72
CA ARG A 173 12.33 11.20 10.13
C ARG A 173 11.08 10.32 10.23
N GLN A 174 10.11 10.53 9.34
CA GLN A 174 8.88 9.75 9.30
C GLN A 174 9.17 8.28 8.98
N MET A 175 9.98 7.98 7.96
CA MET A 175 10.31 6.61 7.60
C MET A 175 11.09 5.91 8.71
N LYS A 176 12.04 6.59 9.37
CA LYS A 176 12.71 6.06 10.57
C LYS A 176 11.74 5.75 11.71
N SER A 177 10.71 6.57 11.89
CA SER A 177 9.68 6.29 12.89
C SER A 177 8.88 5.03 12.54
N TYR A 178 8.58 4.80 11.25
CA TYR A 178 7.91 3.59 10.79
C TYR A 178 8.79 2.34 10.86
N GLU A 179 10.11 2.46 10.65
CA GLU A 179 11.05 1.34 10.87
C GLU A 179 10.93 0.79 12.28
N SER A 180 10.61 1.63 13.27
CA SER A 180 10.41 1.17 14.64
C SER A 180 9.25 0.17 14.75
N LEU A 181 8.22 0.25 13.91
CA LEU A 181 7.10 -0.70 13.89
C LEU A 181 7.51 -2.10 13.40
N GLY A 182 8.72 -2.24 12.87
CA GLY A 182 9.22 -3.50 12.30
C GLY A 182 8.60 -3.78 10.93
N GLY A 183 8.62 -5.06 10.55
CA GLY A 183 8.23 -5.53 9.22
C GLY A 183 9.36 -6.21 8.49
N GLN A 184 9.05 -6.79 7.34
CA GLN A 184 10.00 -7.47 6.46
C GLN A 184 10.63 -6.49 5.46
N CYS A 185 9.85 -5.55 4.95
CA CYS A 185 10.33 -4.50 4.05
C CYS A 185 10.85 -3.30 4.86
N LYS A 186 11.87 -2.62 4.32
CA LYS A 186 12.11 -1.22 4.67
C LYS A 186 10.88 -0.37 4.28
N PRO A 187 10.44 0.59 5.11
CA PRO A 187 9.41 1.54 4.73
C PRO A 187 9.77 2.28 3.45
N ALA A 188 8.78 2.49 2.59
CA ALA A 188 8.97 3.06 1.27
C ALA A 188 8.09 4.28 1.05
N LEU A 189 8.62 5.26 0.31
CA LEU A 189 7.80 6.32 -0.25
C LEU A 189 7.21 5.84 -1.57
N VAL A 190 5.97 6.24 -1.86
CA VAL A 190 5.36 6.03 -3.18
C VAL A 190 5.02 7.38 -3.77
N THR A 191 5.61 7.71 -4.92
CA THR A 191 5.40 9.00 -5.58
C THR A 191 4.96 8.83 -7.02
N PRO A 192 4.26 9.83 -7.60
CA PRO A 192 3.87 9.77 -9.01
C PRO A 192 5.08 9.64 -9.95
N GLN A 193 6.18 10.31 -9.62
CA GLN A 193 7.36 10.42 -10.48
C GLN A 193 8.28 9.20 -10.40
N PHE A 194 8.46 8.64 -9.20
CA PHE A 194 9.45 7.59 -8.95
C PHE A 194 8.82 6.21 -8.68
N GLY A 195 7.51 6.14 -8.47
CA GLY A 195 6.87 4.91 -8.00
C GLY A 195 7.32 4.60 -6.58
N VAL A 196 7.68 3.35 -6.32
CA VAL A 196 8.14 2.90 -5.00
C VAL A 196 9.63 3.17 -4.85
N ASP A 197 10.00 3.97 -3.86
CA ASP A 197 11.37 4.35 -3.53
C ASP A 197 11.70 3.93 -2.08
N ARG A 198 12.86 3.31 -1.89
CA ARG A 198 13.37 2.78 -0.61
C ARG A 198 14.79 3.25 -0.41
N ARG A 199 15.14 3.64 0.82
CA ARG A 199 16.53 4.02 1.21
C ARG A 199 17.04 3.21 2.40
#